data_AF-A0A845TVX9-F1
#
_entry.id   AF-A0A845TVX9-F1
#
_cell.length_a   1.000
_cell.length_b   1.000
_cell.length_c   1.000
_cell.angle_alpha   90.00
_cell.angle_beta   90.00
_cell.angle_gamma   90.00
#
_symmetry.space_group_name_H-M   'P 1'
#
loop_
_entity.id
_entity.type
_entity.pdbx_description
1 polymer ?
#
loop_
_entity_poly.entity_id
_entity_poly.type
_entity_poly.pdbx_seq_one_letter_code
_entity_poly.pdbx_strand_id
1 'polypeptide(L)'
;MSDRQEFSSDALKVVISKAWSDPGFKAKLVTNSKDALASLGIKVPEGVNYKFIEDTPTTRHFVIPALSADGELKDELAKVAGGKAVAGMLPVK
;
A
#
# COMPACT_ATOMS: atom_id res chain seq x y z
N MET A 1 -24.95 6.62 5.33
CA MET A 1 -24.39 5.42 4.68
C MET A 1 -23.41 5.93 3.63
N SER A 2 -22.10 5.90 3.74
CA SER A 2 -21.17 5.37 4.73
C SER A 2 -19.91 6.20 4.58
N ASP A 3 -19.34 6.71 5.67
CA ASP A 3 -18.00 7.27 5.68
C ASP A 3 -17.01 6.11 5.43
N ARG A 4 -16.84 5.77 4.16
CA ARG A 4 -15.73 4.94 3.71
C ARG A 4 -14.51 5.83 3.85
N GLN A 5 -13.85 5.77 4.99
CA GLN A 5 -12.57 6.42 5.19
C GLN A 5 -11.56 5.71 4.29
N GLU A 6 -11.46 6.18 3.05
CA GLU A 6 -10.52 5.69 2.06
C GLU A 6 -9.10 5.97 2.57
N PHE A 7 -8.25 4.95 2.55
CA PHE A 7 -6.84 5.09 2.87
C PHE A 7 -6.21 6.02 1.84
N SER A 8 -6.07 7.31 2.20
CA SER A 8 -5.71 8.36 1.25
C SER A 8 -4.25 8.27 0.83
N SER A 9 -3.92 8.87 -0.31
CA SER A 9 -2.55 8.99 -0.80
C SER A 9 -1.61 9.66 0.19
N ASP A 10 -2.12 10.58 1.02
CA ASP A 10 -1.30 11.31 2.00
C ASP A 10 -1.01 10.46 3.24
N ALA A 11 -1.98 9.66 3.69
CA ALA A 11 -1.74 8.67 4.74
C ALA A 11 -0.67 7.66 4.31
N LEU A 12 -0.70 7.20 3.05
CA LEU A 12 0.30 6.28 2.53
C LEU A 12 1.71 6.90 2.52
N LYS A 13 1.85 8.17 2.12
CA LYS A 13 3.15 8.87 2.17
C LYS A 13 3.74 8.90 3.58
N VAL A 14 2.91 9.20 4.60
CA VAL A 14 3.35 9.22 6.00
C VAL A 14 3.84 7.84 6.46
N VAL A 15 3.08 6.80 6.13
CA VAL A 15 3.44 5.40 6.47
C VAL A 15 4.76 5.00 5.82
N ILE A 16 4.94 5.28 4.53
CA ILE A 16 6.17 4.96 3.79
C ILE A 16 7.36 5.74 4.36
N SER A 17 7.23 7.04 4.57
CA SER A 17 8.29 7.87 5.16
C SER A 17 8.73 7.33 6.51
N LYS A 18 7.77 6.96 7.38
CA LYS A 18 8.09 6.38 8.69
C LYS A 18 8.80 5.03 8.55
N ALA A 19 8.36 4.16 7.64
CA ALA A 19 9.01 2.87 7.39
C ALA A 19 10.48 3.02 6.97
N TRP A 20 10.83 4.06 6.21
CA TRP A 20 12.22 4.32 5.86
C TRP A 20 13.04 4.92 7.00
N SER A 21 12.43 5.74 7.87
CA SER A 21 13.13 6.33 9.01
C SER A 21 13.24 5.40 10.23
N ASP A 22 12.37 4.40 10.35
CA ASP A 22 12.23 3.54 11.52
C ASP A 22 12.17 2.05 11.07
N PRO A 23 13.31 1.34 11.12
CA PRO A 23 13.38 -0.07 10.75
C PRO A 23 12.49 -0.99 11.61
N GLY A 24 12.28 -0.64 12.89
CA GLY A 24 11.41 -1.41 13.78
C GLY A 24 9.94 -1.27 13.37
N PHE A 25 9.52 -0.05 13.03
CA PHE A 25 8.21 0.19 12.45
C PHE A 25 8.04 -0.53 11.11
N LYS A 26 9.04 -0.50 10.22
CA LYS A 26 9.00 -1.20 8.93
C LYS A 26 8.84 -2.72 9.10
N ALA A 27 9.63 -3.33 9.98
CA ALA A 27 9.51 -4.75 10.29
C ALA A 27 8.10 -5.10 10.83
N LYS A 28 7.56 -4.27 11.73
CA LYS A 28 6.19 -4.40 12.22
C LYS A 28 5.15 -4.19 11.11
N LEU A 29 5.35 -3.23 10.23
CA LEU A 29 4.42 -2.92 9.14
C LEU A 29 4.28 -4.08 8.16
N VAL A 30 5.39 -4.77 7.85
CA VAL A 30 5.39 -5.94 6.95
C VAL A 30 4.79 -7.18 7.61
N THR A 31 4.98 -7.36 8.93
CA THR A 31 4.52 -8.56 9.66
C THR A 31 3.11 -8.43 10.23
N ASN A 32 2.73 -7.24 10.69
CA ASN A 32 1.44 -6.91 11.29
C ASN A 32 1.05 -5.47 10.95
N SER A 33 0.58 -5.28 9.73
CA SER A 33 0.22 -3.96 9.20
C SER A 33 -0.89 -3.29 10.00
N LYS A 34 -1.85 -4.05 10.53
CA LYS A 34 -2.97 -3.50 11.32
C LYS A 34 -2.48 -2.78 12.58
N ASP A 35 -1.62 -3.41 13.37
CA ASP A 35 -1.09 -2.81 14.60
C ASP A 35 -0.08 -1.70 14.31
N ALA A 36 0.68 -1.80 13.22
CA ALA A 36 1.57 -0.73 12.78
C ALA A 36 0.77 0.52 12.40
N LEU A 37 -0.28 0.39 11.60
CA LEU A 37 -1.15 1.50 11.20
C LEU A 37 -1.92 2.08 12.39
N ALA A 38 -2.38 1.25 13.34
CA ALA A 38 -3.05 1.71 14.55
C ALA A 38 -2.15 2.63 15.41
N SER A 39 -0.82 2.39 15.41
CA SER A 39 0.14 3.27 16.11
C SER A 39 0.22 4.68 15.53
N LEU A 40 -0.28 4.88 14.30
CA LEU A 40 -0.40 6.17 13.63
C LEU A 40 -1.82 6.74 13.68
N GLY A 41 -2.73 6.12 14.43
CA GLY A 41 -4.15 6.49 14.49
C GLY A 41 -4.94 6.09 13.25
N ILE A 42 -4.36 5.31 12.33
CA ILE A 42 -5.03 4.84 11.12
C ILE A 42 -5.80 3.57 11.44
N LYS A 43 -7.12 3.60 11.23
CA LYS A 43 -7.99 2.43 11.42
C LYS A 43 -8.14 1.65 10.12
N VAL A 44 -7.92 0.34 10.19
CA VAL A 44 -8.22 -0.58 9.09
C VAL A 44 -9.68 -0.99 9.19
N PRO A 45 -10.50 -0.86 8.13
CA PRO A 45 -11.89 -1.30 8.14
C PRO A 45 -12.03 -2.79 8.49
N GLU A 46 -13.15 -3.15 9.12
CA GLU A 46 -13.46 -4.55 9.40
C GLU A 46 -13.57 -5.35 8.09
N GLY A 47 -13.07 -6.59 8.11
CA GLY A 47 -13.04 -7.47 6.94
C GLY A 47 -11.98 -7.13 5.89
N VAL A 48 -11.22 -6.05 6.06
CA VAL A 48 -10.13 -5.66 5.15
C VAL A 48 -8.77 -5.98 5.77
N ASN A 49 -7.88 -6.54 4.96
CA ASN A 49 -6.48 -6.76 5.34
C ASN A 49 -5.56 -5.95 4.42
N TYR A 50 -4.84 -4.98 4.98
CA TYR A 50 -3.80 -4.25 4.26
C TYR A 50 -2.47 -5.00 4.39
N LYS A 51 -1.77 -5.17 3.27
CA LYS A 51 -0.47 -5.84 3.23
C LYS A 51 0.56 -4.93 2.56
N PHE A 52 1.69 -4.76 3.22
CA PHE A 52 2.84 -4.02 2.72
C PHE A 52 3.95 -5.00 2.39
N ILE A 53 4.51 -4.87 1.19
CA ILE A 53 5.62 -5.69 0.72
C ILE A 53 6.68 -4.74 0.17
N GLU A 54 7.92 -4.95 0.57
CA GLU A 54 9.07 -4.22 0.06
C GLU A 54 9.61 -4.90 -1.21
N ASP A 55 9.85 -4.09 -2.23
CA ASP A 55 10.64 -4.52 -3.39
C ASP A 55 12.13 -4.57 -3.02
N THR A 56 12.82 -5.60 -3.51
CA THR A 56 14.28 -5.76 -3.36
C THR A 56 14.96 -5.51 -4.70
N PRO A 57 16.30 -5.41 -4.81
CA PRO A 57 16.96 -5.20 -6.11
C PRO A 57 16.58 -6.24 -7.18
N THR A 58 16.21 -7.46 -6.80
CA THR A 58 15.94 -8.59 -7.70
C THR A 58 14.47 -9.00 -7.79
N THR A 59 13.59 -8.46 -6.95
CA THR A 59 12.17 -8.86 -6.88
C THR A 59 11.26 -7.65 -7.06
N ARG A 60 10.21 -7.81 -7.87
CA ARG A 60 9.13 -6.82 -8.05
C ARG A 60 7.79 -7.49 -7.78
N HIS A 61 6.90 -6.78 -7.10
CA HIS A 61 5.55 -7.27 -6.80
C HIS A 61 4.51 -6.59 -7.68
N PHE A 62 3.57 -7.38 -8.20
CA PHE A 62 2.43 -6.89 -8.97
C PHE A 62 1.14 -7.32 -8.27
N VAL A 63 0.17 -6.41 -8.19
CA VAL A 63 -1.16 -6.71 -7.65
C VAL A 63 -2.07 -7.05 -8.81
N ILE A 64 -2.62 -8.26 -8.79
CA ILE A 64 -3.72 -8.65 -9.68
C ILE A 64 -5.02 -8.33 -8.94
N PRO A 65 -5.83 -7.36 -9.42
CA PRO A 65 -7.09 -7.03 -8.79
C PRO A 65 -8.05 -8.22 -8.80
N ALA A 66 -8.94 -8.29 -7.81
CA ALA A 66 -10.05 -9.23 -7.86
C ALA A 66 -10.93 -8.93 -9.07
N LEU A 67 -11.36 -9.98 -9.78
CA LEU A 67 -12.36 -9.84 -10.85
C LEU A 67 -13.68 -9.39 -10.24
N SER A 68 -14.24 -8.29 -10.75
CA SER A 68 -15.61 -7.91 -10.42
C SER A 68 -16.58 -8.93 -11.04
N ALA A 69 -17.75 -9.13 -10.43
CA ALA A 69 -18.68 -10.22 -10.75
C ALA A 69 -19.21 -10.21 -12.20
N ASP A 70 -18.99 -9.10 -12.92
CA ASP A 70 -19.29 -8.89 -14.33
C ASP A 70 -18.21 -9.40 -15.28
N GLY A 71 -17.05 -9.87 -14.79
CA GLY A 71 -15.99 -10.46 -15.63
C GLY A 71 -15.30 -9.49 -16.59
N GLU A 72 -15.73 -8.22 -16.60
CA GLU A 72 -15.20 -7.18 -17.45
C GLU A 72 -14.15 -6.36 -16.68
N LEU A 73 -12.90 -6.48 -17.12
CA LEU A 73 -11.88 -5.47 -16.83
C LEU A 73 -12.26 -4.21 -17.63
N LYS A 74 -13.02 -3.30 -17.02
CA LYS A 74 -13.31 -2.00 -17.65
C LYS A 74 -11.99 -1.25 -17.85
N ASP A 75 -11.71 -0.78 -19.07
CA ASP A 75 -10.46 -0.13 -19.50
C ASP A 75 -10.01 1.03 -18.58
N GLU A 76 -10.94 1.62 -17.83
CA GLU A 76 -10.70 2.66 -16.83
C GLU A 76 -9.81 2.19 -15.64
N LEU A 77 -9.79 0.89 -15.32
CA LEU A 77 -9.01 0.34 -14.20
C LEU A 77 -7.48 0.34 -14.45
N ALA A 78 -7.05 0.27 -15.71
CA ALA A 78 -5.62 0.38 -16.06
C ALA A 78 -5.03 1.74 -15.62
N LYS A 79 -5.87 2.77 -15.50
CA LYS A 79 -5.48 4.12 -15.06
C LYS A 79 -5.34 4.24 -13.55
N VAL A 80 -5.96 3.34 -12.79
CA VAL A 80 -6.01 3.34 -11.30
C VAL A 80 -5.11 2.26 -10.70
N ALA A 81 -4.72 1.24 -11.47
CA ALA A 81 -3.67 0.31 -11.08
C ALA A 81 -2.39 1.10 -10.77
N GLY A 82 -2.14 1.33 -9.48
CA GLY A 82 -1.11 2.22 -8.92
C GLY A 82 0.34 1.78 -9.16
N GLY A 83 0.61 1.05 -10.25
CA GLY A 83 1.94 0.68 -10.73
C GLY A 83 2.63 1.81 -11.49
N LYS A 84 2.36 3.09 -11.20
CA LYS A 84 3.27 4.14 -11.65
C LYS A 84 4.47 4.08 -10.72
N ALA A 85 5.56 3.47 -11.20
CA ALA A 85 6.84 3.46 -10.52
C ALA A 85 7.08 4.84 -9.89
N VAL A 86 7.32 4.87 -8.59
CA VAL A 86 7.89 6.05 -7.94
C VAL A 86 9.29 6.23 -8.55
N ALA A 87 9.33 6.95 -9.66
CA ALA A 87 10.55 7.40 -10.31
C ALA A 87 11.20 8.40 -9.37
N GLY A 88 12.03 7.91 -8.45
CA GLY A 88 12.70 8.77 -7.48
C GLY A 88 13.22 8.04 -6.26
N MET A 89 14.22 7.17 -6.43
CA MET A 89 15.26 7.02 -5.40
C MET A 89 16.61 6.62 -6.05
N LEU A 90 17.28 7.67 -6.53
CA LEU A 90 18.72 7.94 -6.68
C LEU A 90 19.69 6.93 -7.35
N PRO A 91 20.67 7.44 -8.12
CA PRO A 91 21.75 6.64 -8.70
C PRO A 91 22.69 6.09 -7.63
N VAL A 92 23.05 4.82 -7.76
CA VAL A 92 24.12 4.19 -6.98
C VAL A 92 25.46 4.61 -7.60
N LYS A 93 26.35 5.17 -6.78
CA LYS A 93 27.76 5.35 -7.14
C LYS A 93 28.54 4.09 -6.79
#